data_AF-A0A9E3T0I4-F1
#
_entry.id   AF-A0A9E3T0I4-F1
#
_cell.length_a   1.000
_cell.length_b   1.000
_cell.length_c   1.000
_cell.angle_alpha   90.00
_cell.angle_beta   90.00
_cell.angle_gamma   90.00
#
_symmetry.space_group_name_H-M   'P 1'
#
loop_
_entity.id
_entity.type
_entity.pdbx_description
1 polymer ?
#
loop_
_entity_poly.entity_id
_entity_poly.type
_entity_poly.pdbx_seq_one_letter_code
_entity_poly.pdbx_strand_id
1 'polypeptide(L)'
;MNLRLGLILLLLLLVAVVVMPAQAQEDVCPAEILERALVELGTNCANLGRNNACYGFNDVQADFVGAVPSGFFSQPSDRADLNVLQSIRTAPLDKAEGTWGIATLNVQANLPGALPGQNVVFMLLGAVEIEDAVPPEDALILPDDPLEVMTADVAQLRSEPDPKAPIASTVLAGTPLWADGVSADSQWLRVFFMAGREATAWVHVASLDSPPALTDLPVITPESRTPMQAFHFQTGLGGVQCDEAPSLLLVQGPENIAVNITANGADIEIGSFIVLRTLGDDTMQIIVLSGGAKLNPHSTRPIYAPPGFTSLCPLNSILRGNCSWTTPRVMFKTEQVLLLIINRIFQRAANLFHYIVHVPEVVCASGIGGVVCELEFPEPDLALSRAREQCGAGQLSPDICRVLFPSETS
;
A
#
# COMPACT_ATOMS: atom_id res chain seq x y z
N MET A 1 83.73 -15.26 7.94
CA MET A 1 82.48 -15.73 8.60
C MET A 1 81.42 -14.63 8.72
N ASN A 2 81.78 -13.33 8.71
CA ASN A 2 80.84 -12.23 8.99
C ASN A 2 80.05 -11.72 7.76
N LEU A 3 80.50 -12.01 6.52
CA LEU A 3 79.82 -11.54 5.30
C LEU A 3 78.62 -12.43 4.90
N ARG A 4 78.67 -13.74 5.22
CA ARG A 4 77.57 -14.68 4.94
C ARG A 4 76.40 -14.53 5.92
N LEU A 5 76.66 -14.08 7.14
CA LEU A 5 75.63 -13.84 8.15
C LEU A 5 74.81 -12.57 7.83
N GLY A 6 75.46 -11.52 7.30
CA GLY A 6 74.79 -10.29 6.87
C GLY A 6 73.87 -10.50 5.66
N LEU A 7 74.26 -11.37 4.71
CA LEU A 7 73.44 -11.66 3.53
C LEU A 7 72.18 -12.47 3.87
N ILE A 8 72.26 -13.36 4.87
CA ILE A 8 71.12 -14.14 5.37
C ILE A 8 70.15 -13.25 6.14
N LEU A 9 70.65 -12.29 6.93
CA LEU A 9 69.81 -11.31 7.62
C LEU A 9 69.10 -10.37 6.64
N LEU A 10 69.76 -9.96 5.56
CA LEU A 10 69.18 -9.10 4.52
C LEU A 10 68.10 -9.84 3.70
N LEU A 11 68.29 -11.14 3.42
CA LEU A 11 67.28 -11.98 2.77
C LEU A 11 66.07 -12.24 3.68
N LEU A 12 66.27 -12.39 4.99
CA LEU A 12 65.17 -12.56 5.96
C LEU A 12 64.36 -11.27 6.16
N LEU A 13 64.98 -10.09 6.03
CA LEU A 13 64.26 -8.81 6.10
C LEU A 13 63.41 -8.52 4.85
N LEU A 14 63.77 -9.07 3.68
CA LEU A 14 63.04 -8.89 2.43
C LEU A 14 61.83 -9.84 2.26
N VAL A 15 61.68 -10.84 3.15
CA VAL A 15 60.52 -11.77 3.16
C VAL A 15 59.43 -11.32 4.14
N ALA A 16 59.61 -10.18 4.82
CA ALA A 16 58.51 -9.45 5.45
C ALA A 16 57.64 -8.75 4.39
N VAL A 17 57.09 -9.54 3.47
CA VAL A 17 55.96 -9.14 2.64
C VAL A 17 54.84 -8.82 3.61
N VAL A 18 54.47 -7.55 3.66
CA VAL A 18 53.29 -7.05 4.36
C VAL A 18 52.10 -7.78 3.75
N VAL A 19 51.65 -8.84 4.43
CA VAL A 19 50.32 -9.41 4.20
C VAL A 19 49.35 -8.38 4.74
N MET A 20 49.01 -7.40 3.91
CA MET A 20 47.85 -6.56 4.20
C MET A 20 46.64 -7.49 4.23
N PRO A 21 45.86 -7.53 5.33
CA PRO A 21 44.56 -8.17 5.25
C PRO A 21 43.79 -7.38 4.18
N ALA A 22 43.47 -8.03 3.07
CA ALA A 22 42.43 -7.53 2.19
C ALA A 22 41.16 -7.51 3.04
N GLN A 23 40.78 -6.34 3.54
CA GLN A 23 39.43 -6.15 4.02
C GLN A 23 38.55 -6.29 2.77
N ALA A 24 37.95 -7.47 2.59
CA ALA A 24 36.71 -7.55 1.86
C ALA A 24 35.74 -6.66 2.65
N GLN A 25 35.60 -5.39 2.24
CA GLN A 25 34.46 -4.60 2.68
C GLN A 25 33.25 -5.34 2.14
N GLU A 26 32.57 -6.08 3.03
CA GLU A 26 31.18 -6.43 2.79
C GLU A 26 30.49 -5.13 2.37
N ASP A 27 29.81 -5.20 1.24
CA ASP A 27 29.13 -4.08 0.60
C ASP A 27 27.86 -3.70 1.40
N VAL A 28 28.05 -3.41 2.69
CA VAL A 28 27.01 -3.17 3.69
C VAL A 28 26.27 -1.89 3.32
N CYS A 29 24.94 -1.94 3.44
CA CYS A 29 24.08 -0.79 3.25
C CYS A 29 24.49 0.37 4.18
N PRO A 30 24.68 1.61 3.68
CA PRO A 30 25.04 2.74 4.51
C PRO A 30 23.92 3.09 5.51
N ALA A 31 24.01 2.55 6.72
CA ALA A 31 22.98 2.71 7.75
C ALA A 31 22.65 4.19 8.06
N GLU A 32 23.66 5.06 7.99
CA GLU A 32 23.46 6.51 8.19
C GLU A 32 22.51 7.14 7.16
N ILE A 33 22.58 6.72 5.90
CA ILE A 33 21.70 7.23 4.84
C ILE A 33 20.26 6.76 5.10
N LEU A 34 20.07 5.47 5.41
CA LEU A 34 18.75 4.91 5.69
C LEU A 34 18.11 5.63 6.90
N GLU A 35 18.83 5.78 8.00
CA GLU A 35 18.32 6.43 9.21
C GLU A 35 17.96 7.90 8.94
N ARG A 36 18.85 8.65 8.28
CA ARG A 36 18.59 10.06 7.93
C ARG A 36 17.37 10.20 7.04
N ALA A 37 17.31 9.42 5.96
CA ALA A 37 16.21 9.49 4.98
C ALA A 37 14.85 9.26 5.65
N LEU A 38 14.75 8.26 6.54
CA LEU A 38 13.50 7.95 7.22
C LEU A 38 13.11 8.99 8.28
N VAL A 39 14.06 9.58 9.00
CA VAL A 39 13.78 10.67 9.95
C VAL A 39 13.32 11.94 9.22
N GLU A 40 14.02 12.32 8.16
CA GLU A 40 13.66 13.49 7.36
C GLU A 40 12.33 13.30 6.66
N LEU A 41 12.05 12.12 6.10
CA LEU A 41 10.76 11.77 5.51
C LEU A 41 9.59 12.05 6.47
N GLY A 42 9.69 11.58 7.72
CA GLY A 42 8.67 11.80 8.74
C GLY A 42 8.42 13.28 9.03
N THR A 43 9.46 14.10 8.92
CA THR A 43 9.38 15.56 9.14
C THR A 43 8.83 16.28 7.91
N ASN A 44 9.41 16.02 6.74
CA ASN A 44 9.12 16.70 5.48
C ASN A 44 7.67 16.47 5.02
N CYS A 45 7.16 15.24 5.19
CA CYS A 45 5.82 14.86 4.76
C CYS A 45 4.79 14.87 5.89
N ALA A 46 5.12 15.40 7.07
CA ALA A 46 4.16 15.54 8.16
C ALA A 46 2.90 16.32 7.72
N ASN A 47 1.74 15.94 8.26
CA ASN A 47 0.45 16.58 7.98
C ASN A 47 0.13 16.72 6.48
N LEU A 48 0.48 15.70 5.68
CA LEU A 48 0.10 15.65 4.26
C LEU A 48 -1.41 15.67 4.12
N GLY A 49 -1.93 16.73 3.47
CA GLY A 49 -3.35 16.87 3.17
C GLY A 49 -3.84 15.76 2.24
N ARG A 50 -5.16 15.61 2.13
CA ARG A 50 -5.78 14.69 1.17
C ARG A 50 -5.40 15.07 -0.26
N ASN A 51 -5.34 14.08 -1.14
CA ASN A 51 -5.05 14.21 -2.57
C ASN A 51 -3.79 15.04 -2.84
N ASN A 52 -2.74 14.81 -2.04
CA ASN A 52 -1.46 15.48 -2.20
C ASN A 52 -0.31 14.47 -2.25
N ALA A 53 0.70 14.77 -3.08
CA ALA A 53 2.00 14.14 -3.07
C ALA A 53 2.99 14.98 -2.26
N CYS A 54 3.99 14.32 -1.68
CA CYS A 54 5.11 14.94 -0.98
C CYS A 54 6.42 14.35 -1.49
N TYR A 55 7.37 15.23 -1.79
CA TYR A 55 8.69 14.86 -2.32
C TYR A 55 9.49 13.94 -1.38
N GLY A 56 9.26 13.98 -0.05
CA GLY A 56 9.87 13.05 0.91
C GLY A 56 11.36 13.24 1.14
N PHE A 57 12.20 12.64 0.30
CA PHE A 57 13.66 12.66 0.38
C PHE A 57 14.29 12.76 -1.02
N ASN A 58 15.63 12.82 -1.12
CA ASN A 58 16.38 13.11 -2.37
C ASN A 58 15.96 12.24 -3.58
N ASP A 59 16.16 12.78 -4.80
CA ASP A 59 15.97 12.08 -6.08
C ASP A 59 14.55 11.60 -6.37
N VAL A 60 13.60 12.52 -6.24
CA VAL A 60 12.23 12.38 -6.72
C VAL A 60 12.01 13.30 -7.94
N GLN A 61 11.29 12.77 -8.93
CA GLN A 61 10.89 13.47 -10.14
C GLN A 61 9.39 13.31 -10.34
N ALA A 62 8.74 14.33 -10.87
CA ALA A 62 7.31 14.29 -11.13
C ALA A 62 6.97 15.02 -12.43
N ASP A 63 6.03 14.47 -13.19
CA ASP A 63 5.42 15.12 -14.34
C ASP A 63 4.01 15.59 -14.00
N PHE A 64 3.62 16.74 -14.55
CA PHE A 64 2.36 17.39 -14.24
C PHE A 64 1.55 17.68 -15.50
N VAL A 65 0.24 17.74 -15.31
CA VAL A 65 -0.73 18.16 -16.31
C VAL A 65 -0.58 19.67 -16.51
N GLY A 66 -0.03 20.06 -17.66
CA GLY A 66 0.23 21.46 -17.99
C GLY A 66 1.58 21.97 -17.49
N ALA A 67 1.86 23.25 -17.71
CA ALA A 67 3.14 23.85 -17.34
C ALA A 67 3.17 24.26 -15.86
N VAL A 68 4.20 23.81 -15.15
CA VAL A 68 4.50 24.22 -13.77
C VAL A 68 5.71 25.17 -13.73
N PRO A 69 5.85 26.03 -12.70
CA PRO A 69 7.02 26.89 -12.54
C PRO A 69 8.33 26.08 -12.42
N SER A 70 9.45 26.69 -12.82
CA SER A 70 10.77 26.10 -12.59
C SER A 70 11.02 25.89 -11.10
N GLY A 71 11.44 24.68 -10.72
CA GLY A 71 11.68 24.32 -9.32
C GLY A 71 10.42 23.91 -8.54
N PHE A 72 9.27 23.79 -9.19
CA PHE A 72 8.10 23.15 -8.59
C PHE A 72 8.37 21.67 -8.33
N PHE A 73 8.08 21.19 -7.11
CA PHE A 73 8.25 19.80 -6.69
C PHE A 73 9.66 19.26 -6.95
N SER A 74 10.68 19.99 -6.48
CA SER A 74 12.09 19.71 -6.77
C SER A 74 12.97 19.47 -5.55
N GLN A 75 12.43 19.64 -4.34
CA GLN A 75 13.17 19.46 -3.09
C GLN A 75 12.30 18.88 -1.97
N PRO A 76 12.92 18.32 -0.91
CA PRO A 76 12.18 17.78 0.22
C PRO A 76 11.23 18.81 0.85
N SER A 77 10.07 18.33 1.32
CA SER A 77 8.92 19.11 1.80
C SER A 77 8.05 19.78 0.72
N ASP A 78 8.45 19.77 -0.55
CA ASP A 78 7.55 20.22 -1.62
C ASP A 78 6.32 19.31 -1.72
N ARG A 79 5.18 19.91 -2.09
CA ARG A 79 3.87 19.26 -2.20
C ARG A 79 3.22 19.59 -3.53
N ALA A 80 2.43 18.66 -4.04
CA ALA A 80 1.64 18.88 -5.24
C ALA A 80 0.30 18.15 -5.14
N ASP A 81 -0.74 18.76 -5.71
CA ASP A 81 -2.07 18.15 -5.79
C ASP A 81 -2.06 16.98 -6.77
N LEU A 82 -2.69 15.86 -6.37
CA LEU A 82 -2.78 14.67 -7.22
C LEU A 82 -3.63 14.92 -8.47
N ASN A 83 -4.58 15.87 -8.42
CA ASN A 83 -5.43 16.22 -9.57
C ASN A 83 -4.63 16.68 -10.80
N VAL A 84 -3.40 17.16 -10.60
CA VAL A 84 -2.52 17.64 -11.67
C VAL A 84 -1.24 16.83 -11.78
N LEU A 85 -1.01 15.84 -10.91
CA LEU A 85 0.16 14.97 -10.94
C LEU A 85 -0.09 13.84 -11.94
N GLN A 86 0.71 13.79 -13.01
CA GLN A 86 0.60 12.75 -14.02
C GLN A 86 1.45 11.53 -13.65
N SER A 87 2.70 11.76 -13.25
CA SER A 87 3.61 10.69 -12.86
C SER A 87 4.49 11.14 -11.70
N ILE A 88 4.97 10.18 -10.91
CA ILE A 88 5.99 10.39 -9.91
C ILE A 88 6.96 9.21 -9.91
N ARG A 89 8.25 9.52 -9.89
CA ARG A 89 9.34 8.56 -9.92
C ARG A 89 10.35 8.87 -8.83
N THR A 90 10.76 7.83 -8.11
CA THR A 90 11.81 7.85 -7.09
C THR A 90 13.00 7.02 -7.56
N ALA A 91 14.21 7.34 -7.10
CA ALA A 91 15.45 6.65 -7.47
C ALA A 91 15.87 5.55 -6.46
N PRO A 92 16.62 4.51 -6.90
CA PRO A 92 17.21 3.54 -5.96
C PRO A 92 18.26 4.22 -5.06
N LEU A 93 18.64 3.54 -3.97
CA LEU A 93 19.77 3.99 -3.15
C LEU A 93 21.06 4.03 -3.98
N ASP A 94 21.70 5.19 -4.05
CA ASP A 94 23.05 5.37 -4.57
C ASP A 94 24.03 5.54 -3.39
N LYS A 95 24.88 4.53 -3.20
CA LYS A 95 25.86 4.51 -2.11
C LYS A 95 26.96 5.56 -2.28
N ALA A 96 27.30 5.92 -3.51
CA ALA A 96 28.39 6.84 -3.83
C ALA A 96 27.94 8.30 -3.69
N GLU A 97 26.76 8.62 -4.20
CA GLU A 97 26.18 9.98 -4.13
C GLU A 97 25.44 10.23 -2.80
N GLY A 98 25.11 9.16 -2.07
CA GLY A 98 24.49 9.27 -0.76
C GLY A 98 23.00 9.60 -0.81
N THR A 99 22.32 9.23 -1.89
CA THR A 99 20.92 9.57 -2.20
C THR A 99 20.03 8.33 -2.21
N TRP A 100 18.73 8.52 -1.93
CA TRP A 100 17.73 7.45 -1.95
C TRP A 100 16.34 8.03 -2.20
N GLY A 101 15.68 7.67 -3.28
CA GLY A 101 14.35 8.16 -3.62
C GLY A 101 13.28 7.69 -2.64
N ILE A 102 12.59 8.63 -1.97
CA ILE A 102 11.39 8.32 -1.19
C ILE A 102 10.36 9.41 -1.39
N ALA A 103 9.13 9.05 -1.75
CA ALA A 103 7.98 9.96 -1.84
C ALA A 103 6.76 9.36 -1.15
N THR A 104 5.85 10.23 -0.68
CA THR A 104 4.59 9.82 -0.06
C THR A 104 3.42 10.52 -0.72
N LEU A 105 2.38 9.78 -1.08
CA LEU A 105 1.11 10.32 -1.58
C LEU A 105 0.01 9.99 -0.57
N ASN A 106 -0.90 10.94 -0.39
CA ASN A 106 -2.08 10.77 0.43
C ASN A 106 -3.31 10.72 -0.49
N VAL A 107 -3.68 9.52 -0.92
CA VAL A 107 -4.66 9.28 -1.99
C VAL A 107 -6.05 9.07 -1.40
N GLN A 108 -7.08 9.70 -1.94
CA GLN A 108 -8.45 9.49 -1.46
C GLN A 108 -9.00 8.09 -1.82
N ALA A 109 -8.71 7.59 -3.03
CA ALA A 109 -9.29 6.36 -3.58
C ALA A 109 -10.84 6.38 -3.54
N ASN A 110 -11.48 5.29 -3.13
CA ASN A 110 -12.94 5.21 -2.96
C ASN A 110 -13.45 5.74 -1.61
N LEU A 111 -12.60 6.37 -0.80
CA LEU A 111 -12.97 6.82 0.54
C LEU A 111 -13.80 8.11 0.47
N PRO A 112 -14.82 8.24 1.33
CA PRO A 112 -15.68 9.41 1.33
C PRO A 112 -14.93 10.67 1.76
N GLY A 113 -15.42 11.84 1.32
CA GLY A 113 -14.88 13.18 1.63
C GLY A 113 -14.70 13.44 3.12
N ALA A 114 -15.68 12.99 3.88
CA ALA A 114 -15.94 13.43 5.24
C ALA A 114 -15.21 12.73 6.37
N LEU A 115 -14.44 11.69 6.09
CA LEU A 115 -13.74 10.95 7.13
C LEU A 115 -12.44 11.71 7.44
N PRO A 116 -12.39 12.50 8.53
CA PRO A 116 -11.25 13.36 8.77
C PRO A 116 -10.01 12.50 9.03
N GLY A 117 -8.94 12.79 8.30
CA GLY A 117 -7.66 12.09 8.42
C GLY A 117 -7.60 10.71 7.78
N GLN A 118 -8.68 10.22 7.15
CA GLN A 118 -8.70 8.90 6.53
C GLN A 118 -8.52 8.99 5.02
N ASN A 119 -7.41 8.42 4.56
CA ASN A 119 -6.98 8.36 3.17
C ASN A 119 -6.21 7.07 2.95
N VAL A 120 -5.66 6.86 1.77
CA VAL A 120 -4.75 5.78 1.46
C VAL A 120 -3.36 6.34 1.32
N VAL A 121 -2.46 5.89 2.18
CA VAL A 121 -1.04 6.28 2.13
C VAL A 121 -0.35 5.41 1.11
N PHE A 122 0.19 6.03 0.07
CA PHE A 122 1.12 5.38 -0.85
C PHE A 122 2.51 5.88 -0.51
N MET A 123 3.45 4.98 -0.22
CA MET A 123 4.85 5.33 0.00
C MET A 123 5.72 4.60 -1.02
N LEU A 124 6.42 5.38 -1.83
CA LEU A 124 7.36 4.92 -2.85
C LEU A 124 8.75 4.88 -2.21
N LEU A 125 9.36 3.70 -2.16
CA LEU A 125 10.70 3.51 -1.60
C LEU A 125 11.64 3.00 -2.69
N GLY A 126 12.80 3.64 -2.86
CA GLY A 126 13.79 3.22 -3.86
C GLY A 126 13.33 3.51 -5.28
N ALA A 127 13.65 2.64 -6.24
CA ALA A 127 13.27 2.84 -7.62
C ALA A 127 11.79 2.48 -7.84
N VAL A 128 10.90 3.45 -7.79
CA VAL A 128 9.46 3.25 -8.05
C VAL A 128 8.98 4.35 -8.99
N GLU A 129 8.20 3.96 -9.98
CA GLU A 129 7.48 4.87 -10.86
C GLU A 129 5.99 4.57 -10.75
N ILE A 130 5.19 5.61 -10.57
CA ILE A 130 3.73 5.56 -10.61
C ILE A 130 3.25 6.57 -11.64
N GLU A 131 2.34 6.16 -12.52
CA GLU A 131 1.63 7.01 -13.46
C GLU A 131 0.13 6.92 -13.18
N ASP A 132 -0.56 8.06 -13.08
CA ASP A 132 -2.00 8.07 -12.89
C ASP A 132 -2.69 7.50 -14.13
N ALA A 133 -3.59 6.54 -13.92
CA ALA A 133 -4.42 5.96 -14.97
C ALA A 133 -5.84 6.56 -14.99
N VAL A 134 -6.08 7.62 -14.21
CA VAL A 134 -7.31 8.41 -14.19
C VAL A 134 -7.05 9.76 -14.88
N PRO A 135 -7.58 9.99 -16.09
CA PRO A 135 -7.48 11.29 -16.75
C PRO A 135 -8.08 12.40 -15.88
N PRO A 136 -7.42 13.57 -15.73
CA PRO A 136 -7.93 14.67 -14.90
C PRO A 136 -9.33 15.15 -15.28
N GLU A 137 -9.68 15.09 -16.57
CA GLU A 137 -11.00 15.44 -17.09
C GLU A 137 -12.11 14.45 -16.71
N ASP A 138 -11.75 13.20 -16.42
CA ASP A 138 -12.67 12.11 -16.05
C ASP A 138 -12.66 11.84 -14.52
N ALA A 139 -11.72 12.46 -13.80
CA ALA A 139 -11.53 12.26 -12.38
C ALA A 139 -12.75 12.70 -11.57
N LEU A 140 -13.26 11.80 -10.73
CA LEU A 140 -14.29 12.10 -9.76
C LEU A 140 -13.70 12.96 -8.64
N ILE A 141 -14.17 14.21 -8.54
CA ILE A 141 -13.85 15.08 -7.42
C ILE A 141 -14.99 15.01 -6.42
N LEU A 142 -14.70 14.48 -5.25
CA LEU A 142 -15.64 14.39 -4.13
C LEU A 142 -15.57 15.68 -3.29
N PRO A 143 -16.69 16.13 -2.71
CA PRO A 143 -16.70 17.33 -1.88
C PRO A 143 -15.89 17.11 -0.59
N ASP A 144 -15.13 18.13 -0.17
CA ASP A 144 -14.39 18.11 1.10
C ASP A 144 -15.35 18.08 2.29
N ASP A 145 -16.43 18.86 2.21
CA ASP A 145 -17.50 18.90 3.19
C ASP A 145 -18.68 18.03 2.69
N PRO A 146 -19.00 16.92 3.37
CA PRO A 146 -20.17 16.13 2.99
C PRO A 146 -21.47 16.86 3.26
N LEU A 147 -22.51 16.45 2.54
CA LEU A 147 -23.87 16.91 2.76
C LEU A 147 -24.53 16.09 3.87
N GLU A 148 -24.78 16.70 5.02
CA GLU A 148 -25.57 16.05 6.08
C GLU A 148 -27.04 15.88 5.63
N VAL A 149 -27.55 14.66 5.75
CA VAL A 149 -28.92 14.27 5.46
C VAL A 149 -29.48 13.47 6.63
N MET A 150 -30.80 13.51 6.84
CA MET A 150 -31.44 12.81 7.95
C MET A 150 -32.45 11.79 7.42
N THR A 151 -32.51 10.61 8.03
CA THR A 151 -33.49 9.59 7.64
C THR A 151 -34.88 9.94 8.16
N ALA A 152 -35.89 9.90 7.28
CA ALA A 152 -37.29 10.16 7.65
C ALA A 152 -37.93 8.95 8.36
N ASP A 153 -37.55 7.75 7.92
CA ASP A 153 -38.05 6.46 8.38
C ASP A 153 -36.89 5.49 8.62
N VAL A 154 -37.20 4.25 9.03
CA VAL A 154 -36.21 3.16 9.02
C VAL A 154 -35.70 2.97 7.59
N ALA A 155 -34.40 3.17 7.38
CA ALA A 155 -33.77 3.14 6.07
C ALA A 155 -32.84 1.93 5.90
N GLN A 156 -32.95 1.25 4.75
CA GLN A 156 -32.05 0.18 4.36
C GLN A 156 -30.89 0.76 3.55
N LEU A 157 -29.68 0.66 4.08
CA LEU A 157 -28.46 1.04 3.40
C LEU A 157 -27.99 -0.15 2.55
N ARG A 158 -27.69 0.08 1.27
CA ARG A 158 -27.34 -0.97 0.30
C ARG A 158 -25.90 -0.87 -0.17
N SER A 159 -25.33 -1.98 -0.62
CA SER A 159 -23.97 -2.00 -1.17
C SER A 159 -23.84 -1.26 -2.51
N GLU A 160 -24.94 -1.15 -3.26
CA GLU A 160 -25.03 -0.52 -4.58
C GLU A 160 -26.34 0.29 -4.69
N PRO A 161 -26.43 1.29 -5.59
CA PRO A 161 -27.64 2.08 -5.80
C PRO A 161 -28.71 1.32 -6.60
N ASP A 162 -29.07 0.12 -6.14
CA ASP A 162 -30.09 -0.75 -6.73
C ASP A 162 -31.02 -1.27 -5.62
N PRO A 163 -32.35 -1.18 -5.76
CA PRO A 163 -33.31 -1.74 -4.80
C PRO A 163 -33.11 -3.23 -4.47
N LYS A 164 -32.45 -3.99 -5.36
CA LYS A 164 -32.17 -5.42 -5.23
C LYS A 164 -30.78 -5.72 -4.66
N ALA A 165 -29.92 -4.71 -4.53
CA ALA A 165 -28.58 -4.88 -3.98
C ALA A 165 -28.64 -5.38 -2.53
N PRO A 166 -27.66 -6.18 -2.07
CA PRO A 166 -27.56 -6.60 -0.68
C PRO A 166 -27.67 -5.42 0.29
N ILE A 167 -28.39 -5.64 1.39
CA ILE A 167 -28.49 -4.67 2.48
C ILE A 167 -27.16 -4.70 3.24
N ALA A 168 -26.43 -3.60 3.18
CA ALA A 168 -25.18 -3.41 3.92
C ALA A 168 -25.45 -3.12 5.40
N SER A 169 -26.51 -2.35 5.70
CA SER A 169 -26.94 -2.00 7.06
C SER A 169 -28.39 -1.51 7.08
N THR A 170 -28.97 -1.38 8.27
CA THR A 170 -30.29 -0.75 8.48
C THR A 170 -30.17 0.26 9.61
N VAL A 171 -30.66 1.47 9.37
CA VAL A 171 -30.61 2.59 10.32
C VAL A 171 -32.01 3.06 10.69
N LEU A 172 -32.16 3.62 11.89
CA LEU A 172 -33.45 4.09 12.41
C LEU A 172 -33.83 5.45 11.80
N ALA A 173 -35.09 5.84 11.94
CA ALA A 173 -35.53 7.21 11.63
C ALA A 173 -34.79 8.24 12.52
N GLY A 174 -34.55 9.44 11.97
CA GLY A 174 -33.82 10.52 12.64
C GLY A 174 -32.31 10.28 12.75
N THR A 175 -31.76 9.30 12.03
CA THR A 175 -30.30 9.05 12.01
C THR A 175 -29.64 10.03 11.05
N PRO A 176 -28.67 10.85 11.50
CA PRO A 176 -27.87 11.66 10.60
C PRO A 176 -26.95 10.76 9.78
N LEU A 177 -26.91 11.05 8.48
CA LEU A 177 -26.03 10.46 7.50
C LEU A 177 -25.34 11.59 6.75
N TRP A 178 -24.26 11.27 6.07
CA TRP A 178 -23.48 12.26 5.36
C TRP A 178 -23.21 11.75 3.96
N ALA A 179 -23.68 12.50 2.98
CA ALA A 179 -23.65 12.16 1.58
C ALA A 179 -22.53 12.89 0.85
N ASP A 180 -21.90 12.19 -0.10
CA ASP A 180 -20.78 12.74 -0.89
C ASP A 180 -20.89 12.40 -2.38
N GLY A 181 -21.99 11.79 -2.79
CA GLY A 181 -22.27 11.50 -4.19
C GLY A 181 -23.69 11.00 -4.41
N VAL A 182 -24.10 11.02 -5.66
CA VAL A 182 -25.45 10.65 -6.09
C VAL A 182 -25.38 9.65 -7.25
N SER A 183 -26.37 8.77 -7.36
CA SER A 183 -26.48 7.87 -8.51
C SER A 183 -26.85 8.63 -9.78
N ALA A 184 -26.57 8.04 -10.95
CA ALA A 184 -26.86 8.67 -12.25
C ALA A 184 -28.34 9.00 -12.48
N ASP A 185 -29.26 8.30 -11.82
CA ASP A 185 -30.70 8.53 -11.87
C ASP A 185 -31.22 9.45 -10.74
N SER A 186 -30.32 9.94 -9.90
CA SER A 186 -30.61 10.76 -8.72
C SER A 186 -31.59 10.16 -7.72
N GLN A 187 -31.75 8.82 -7.71
CA GLN A 187 -32.62 8.13 -6.75
C GLN A 187 -31.89 7.68 -5.48
N TRP A 188 -30.55 7.66 -5.49
CA TRP A 188 -29.73 7.18 -4.39
C TRP A 188 -28.63 8.16 -4.02
N LEU A 189 -28.37 8.30 -2.72
CA LEU A 189 -27.19 8.98 -2.19
C LEU A 189 -26.21 7.97 -1.66
N ARG A 190 -24.93 8.15 -2.01
CA ARG A 190 -23.85 7.47 -1.33
C ARG A 190 -23.65 8.16 0.00
N VAL A 191 -23.78 7.41 1.07
CA VAL A 191 -23.62 7.87 2.44
C VAL A 191 -22.58 7.02 3.15
N PHE A 192 -21.94 7.59 4.16
CA PHE A 192 -21.16 6.81 5.11
C PHE A 192 -21.86 6.83 6.48
N PHE A 193 -21.66 5.75 7.23
CA PHE A 193 -22.28 5.57 8.53
C PHE A 193 -21.31 4.93 9.52
N MET A 194 -21.52 5.24 10.80
CA MET A 194 -20.78 4.69 11.93
C MET A 194 -21.67 3.68 12.65
N ALA A 195 -21.58 2.38 12.34
CA ALA A 195 -22.30 1.34 13.08
C ALA A 195 -21.42 0.12 13.33
N GLY A 196 -20.45 0.25 14.22
CA GLY A 196 -19.50 -0.81 14.59
C GLY A 196 -18.40 -1.07 13.56
N ARG A 197 -18.55 -0.57 12.33
CA ARG A 197 -17.53 -0.44 11.28
C ARG A 197 -17.83 0.78 10.43
N GLU A 198 -16.79 1.41 9.91
CA GLU A 198 -16.93 2.48 8.92
C GLU A 198 -17.16 1.84 7.56
N ALA A 199 -18.26 2.21 6.91
CA ALA A 199 -18.58 1.72 5.58
C ALA A 199 -19.33 2.79 4.78
N THR A 200 -19.10 2.78 3.47
CA THR A 200 -19.95 3.48 2.51
C THR A 200 -21.09 2.57 2.07
N ALA A 201 -22.26 3.16 1.87
CA ALA A 201 -23.44 2.49 1.38
C ALA A 201 -24.34 3.47 0.63
N TRP A 202 -25.40 2.96 0.02
CA TRP A 202 -26.37 3.72 -0.73
C TRP A 202 -27.70 3.76 0.00
N VAL A 203 -28.25 4.96 0.18
CA VAL A 203 -29.59 5.18 0.75
C VAL A 203 -30.51 5.75 -0.33
N HIS A 204 -31.74 5.26 -0.38
CA HIS A 204 -32.73 5.77 -1.33
C HIS A 204 -33.20 7.16 -0.89
N VAL A 205 -33.26 8.13 -1.80
CA VAL A 205 -33.62 9.53 -1.49
C VAL A 205 -34.99 9.65 -0.83
N ALA A 206 -35.95 8.80 -1.22
CA ALA A 206 -37.29 8.79 -0.60
C ALA A 206 -37.32 8.35 0.88
N SER A 207 -36.21 7.82 1.42
CA SER A 207 -36.06 7.48 2.84
C SER A 207 -35.50 8.63 3.68
N LEU A 208 -35.25 9.80 3.08
CA LEU A 208 -34.65 10.97 3.73
C LEU A 208 -35.68 12.07 3.97
N ASP A 209 -35.51 12.81 5.07
CA ASP A 209 -36.25 14.03 5.37
C ASP A 209 -35.78 15.15 4.45
N SER A 210 -36.72 15.89 3.85
CA SER A 210 -36.50 17.14 3.09
C SER A 210 -35.18 17.15 2.30
N PRO A 211 -35.09 16.47 1.15
CA PRO A 211 -33.83 16.28 0.45
C PRO A 211 -33.21 17.66 0.14
N PRO A 212 -31.98 17.93 0.58
CA PRO A 212 -31.27 19.15 0.21
C PRO A 212 -31.11 19.25 -1.30
N ALA A 213 -30.68 20.40 -1.80
CA ALA A 213 -30.33 20.52 -3.22
C ALA A 213 -29.20 19.52 -3.55
N LEU A 214 -29.55 18.40 -4.18
CA LEU A 214 -28.61 17.34 -4.57
C LEU A 214 -27.68 17.78 -5.72
N THR A 215 -27.87 19.01 -6.22
CA THR A 215 -27.13 19.57 -7.36
C THR A 215 -25.64 19.72 -7.11
N ASP A 216 -25.22 19.73 -5.84
CA ASP A 216 -23.83 19.95 -5.46
C ASP A 216 -23.07 18.63 -5.24
N LEU A 217 -23.76 17.48 -5.34
CA LEU A 217 -23.14 16.17 -5.22
C LEU A 217 -22.72 15.63 -6.59
N PRO A 218 -21.49 15.11 -6.74
CA PRO A 218 -21.05 14.51 -7.99
C PRO A 218 -21.79 13.20 -8.27
N VAL A 219 -22.02 12.92 -9.55
CA VAL A 219 -22.58 11.65 -10.00
C VAL A 219 -21.52 10.56 -9.92
N ILE A 220 -21.84 9.48 -9.21
CA ILE A 220 -20.96 8.32 -9.06
C ILE A 220 -21.51 7.15 -9.88
N THR A 221 -20.65 6.62 -10.73
CA THR A 221 -20.88 5.43 -11.55
C THR A 221 -19.90 4.32 -11.13
N PRO A 222 -20.13 3.05 -11.53
CA PRO A 222 -19.15 1.98 -11.31
C PRO A 222 -17.77 2.27 -11.90
N GLU A 223 -17.70 3.11 -12.93
CA GLU A 223 -16.48 3.53 -13.63
C GLU A 223 -15.82 4.76 -13.00
N SER A 224 -16.51 5.49 -12.11
CA SER A 224 -15.95 6.70 -11.48
C SER A 224 -14.73 6.35 -10.63
N ARG A 225 -13.65 7.10 -10.80
CA ARG A 225 -12.39 6.96 -10.06
C ARG A 225 -11.92 8.33 -9.60
N THR A 226 -11.38 8.42 -8.39
CA THR A 226 -10.66 9.61 -7.92
C THR A 226 -9.21 9.59 -8.45
N PRO A 227 -8.49 10.72 -8.47
CA PRO A 227 -7.09 10.75 -8.90
C PRO A 227 -6.21 9.73 -8.17
N MET A 228 -5.29 9.10 -8.89
CA MET A 228 -4.41 8.03 -8.41
C MET A 228 -5.12 6.79 -7.81
N GLN A 229 -6.45 6.66 -7.94
CA GLN A 229 -7.15 5.44 -7.54
C GLN A 229 -6.86 4.28 -8.50
N ALA A 230 -6.66 4.60 -9.78
CA ALA A 230 -6.14 3.69 -10.79
C ALA A 230 -4.77 4.20 -11.23
N PHE A 231 -3.78 3.33 -11.32
CA PHE A 231 -2.43 3.73 -11.66
C PHE A 231 -1.64 2.60 -12.31
N HIS A 232 -0.67 2.98 -13.14
CA HIS A 232 0.41 2.10 -13.57
C HIS A 232 1.57 2.25 -12.62
N PHE A 233 2.26 1.16 -12.28
CA PHE A 233 3.48 1.25 -11.50
C PHE A 233 4.52 0.21 -11.90
N GLN A 234 5.78 0.57 -11.66
CA GLN A 234 6.93 -0.30 -11.81
C GLN A 234 7.91 -0.07 -10.66
N THR A 235 8.60 -1.13 -10.24
CA THR A 235 9.64 -1.08 -9.20
C THR A 235 10.94 -1.70 -9.69
N GLY A 236 12.06 -1.25 -9.12
CA GLY A 236 13.38 -1.84 -9.36
C GLY A 236 14.04 -1.39 -10.67
N LEU A 237 13.56 -0.29 -11.28
CA LEU A 237 14.23 0.36 -12.40
C LEU A 237 15.65 0.78 -11.98
N GLY A 238 16.68 0.32 -12.70
CA GLY A 238 18.08 0.60 -12.35
C GLY A 238 18.72 -0.37 -11.35
N GLY A 239 17.98 -1.36 -10.85
CA GLY A 239 18.49 -2.44 -9.97
C GLY A 239 18.53 -2.09 -8.48
N VAL A 240 18.91 -3.06 -7.66
CA VAL A 240 19.04 -2.92 -6.19
C VAL A 240 20.52 -3.03 -5.83
N GLN A 241 21.07 -1.98 -5.22
CA GLN A 241 22.46 -1.96 -4.73
C GLN A 241 22.56 -2.37 -3.25
N CYS A 242 21.43 -2.50 -2.56
CA CYS A 242 21.33 -2.73 -1.12
C CYS A 242 20.02 -3.42 -0.76
N ASP A 243 20.10 -4.63 -0.17
CA ASP A 243 18.91 -5.41 0.21
C ASP A 243 18.11 -4.75 1.35
N GLU A 244 18.73 -3.89 2.17
CA GLU A 244 18.04 -3.12 3.21
C GLU A 244 17.30 -1.88 2.67
N ALA A 245 17.52 -1.50 1.41
CA ALA A 245 16.86 -0.39 0.74
C ALA A 245 16.18 -0.88 -0.56
N PRO A 246 15.16 -1.75 -0.43
CA PRO A 246 14.48 -2.33 -1.58
C PRO A 246 13.64 -1.30 -2.33
N SER A 247 13.22 -1.67 -3.54
CA SER A 247 12.25 -0.90 -4.31
C SER A 247 10.84 -1.43 -4.07
N LEU A 248 10.01 -0.70 -3.33
CA LEU A 248 8.68 -1.14 -2.89
C LEU A 248 7.66 0.00 -2.98
N LEU A 249 6.44 -0.34 -3.39
CA LEU A 249 5.28 0.52 -3.20
C LEU A 249 4.48 0.01 -1.99
N LEU A 250 4.47 0.78 -0.91
CA LEU A 250 3.66 0.52 0.28
C LEU A 250 2.29 1.18 0.09
N VAL A 251 1.20 0.46 0.37
CA VAL A 251 -0.18 1.00 0.27
C VAL A 251 -0.95 0.67 1.55
N GLN A 252 -1.21 1.68 2.38
CA GLN A 252 -1.96 1.53 3.63
C GLN A 252 -3.27 2.33 3.60
N GLY A 253 -4.39 1.64 3.67
CA GLY A 253 -5.71 2.24 3.90
C GLY A 253 -5.97 2.47 5.39
N PRO A 254 -7.09 3.14 5.73
CA PRO A 254 -7.55 3.28 7.11
C PRO A 254 -7.93 1.93 7.72
N GLU A 255 -7.98 1.84 9.05
CA GLU A 255 -8.51 0.64 9.71
C GLU A 255 -9.98 0.45 9.36
N ASN A 256 -10.41 -0.81 9.22
CA ASN A 256 -11.81 -1.21 9.10
C ASN A 256 -12.58 -0.68 7.87
N ILE A 257 -11.92 -0.04 6.91
CA ILE A 257 -12.53 0.37 5.64
C ILE A 257 -11.88 -0.36 4.47
N ALA A 258 -12.71 -0.87 3.57
CA ALA A 258 -12.24 -1.45 2.32
C ALA A 258 -11.88 -0.35 1.30
N VAL A 259 -10.65 -0.41 0.83
CA VAL A 259 -10.10 0.51 -0.18
C VAL A 259 -10.02 -0.21 -1.52
N ASN A 260 -10.62 0.36 -2.56
CA ASN A 260 -10.57 -0.15 -3.92
C ASN A 260 -9.55 0.64 -4.74
N ILE A 261 -8.54 -0.06 -5.26
CA ILE A 261 -7.56 0.49 -6.20
C ILE A 261 -7.52 -0.37 -7.47
N THR A 262 -7.01 0.22 -8.55
CA THR A 262 -6.69 -0.51 -9.79
C THR A 262 -5.21 -0.33 -10.08
N ALA A 263 -4.40 -1.38 -9.88
CA ALA A 263 -2.95 -1.34 -10.07
C ALA A 263 -2.57 -2.09 -11.34
N ASN A 264 -1.90 -1.41 -12.29
CA ASN A 264 -1.56 -1.94 -13.62
C ASN A 264 -2.79 -2.52 -14.37
N GLY A 265 -3.99 -2.02 -14.09
CA GLY A 265 -5.24 -2.49 -14.67
C GLY A 265 -5.90 -3.66 -13.94
N ALA A 266 -5.33 -4.18 -12.86
CA ALA A 266 -5.97 -5.19 -12.01
C ALA A 266 -6.68 -4.55 -10.81
N ASP A 267 -7.94 -4.91 -10.60
CA ASP A 267 -8.75 -4.41 -9.48
C ASP A 267 -8.41 -5.17 -8.20
N ILE A 268 -8.16 -4.42 -7.13
CA ILE A 268 -7.75 -4.93 -5.83
C ILE A 268 -8.56 -4.18 -4.75
N GLU A 269 -9.23 -4.94 -3.89
CA GLU A 269 -9.84 -4.41 -2.66
C GLU A 269 -8.90 -4.72 -1.48
N ILE A 270 -8.41 -3.66 -0.82
CA ILE A 270 -7.45 -3.69 0.28
C ILE A 270 -8.20 -3.49 1.59
N GLY A 271 -7.91 -4.31 2.59
CA GLY A 271 -8.52 -4.20 3.91
C GLY A 271 -7.71 -3.42 4.94
N SER A 272 -6.41 -3.16 4.70
CA SER A 272 -5.50 -2.50 5.62
C SER A 272 -4.18 -2.15 4.90
N PHE A 273 -3.16 -3.02 4.92
CA PHE A 273 -1.81 -2.70 4.44
C PHE A 273 -1.27 -3.80 3.54
N ILE A 274 -0.90 -3.42 2.31
CA ILE A 274 -0.23 -4.26 1.32
C ILE A 274 1.09 -3.64 0.84
N VAL A 275 1.92 -4.47 0.23
CA VAL A 275 3.11 -4.07 -0.52
C VAL A 275 2.96 -4.57 -1.95
N LEU A 276 3.26 -3.68 -2.90
CA LEU A 276 3.28 -3.95 -4.33
C LEU A 276 4.70 -3.81 -4.88
N ARG A 277 5.07 -4.71 -5.78
CA ARG A 277 6.31 -4.62 -6.57
C ARG A 277 6.16 -5.32 -7.92
N THR A 278 7.00 -4.96 -8.88
CA THR A 278 7.17 -5.67 -10.15
C THR A 278 8.42 -6.54 -10.13
N LEU A 279 8.33 -7.72 -10.71
CA LEU A 279 9.42 -8.68 -10.89
C LEU A 279 9.95 -8.62 -12.33
N GLY A 280 11.11 -9.24 -12.59
CA GLY A 280 11.84 -9.13 -13.87
C GLY A 280 11.21 -9.81 -15.09
N ASP A 281 9.96 -10.25 -15.00
CA ASP A 281 9.20 -11.00 -16.01
C ASP A 281 7.81 -10.37 -16.28
N ASP A 282 7.68 -9.06 -16.07
CA ASP A 282 6.40 -8.33 -16.13
C ASP A 282 5.32 -8.97 -15.23
N THR A 283 5.74 -9.43 -14.05
CA THR A 283 4.84 -9.95 -13.02
C THR A 283 4.71 -8.93 -11.90
N MET A 284 3.48 -8.54 -11.60
CA MET A 284 3.15 -7.82 -10.37
C MET A 284 3.04 -8.80 -9.20
N GLN A 285 3.68 -8.47 -8.08
CA GLN A 285 3.52 -9.17 -6.82
C GLN A 285 2.78 -8.29 -5.81
N ILE A 286 1.82 -8.88 -5.12
CA ILE A 286 1.20 -8.33 -3.92
C ILE A 286 1.62 -9.13 -2.70
N ILE A 287 1.99 -8.46 -1.61
CA ILE A 287 2.24 -9.06 -0.29
C ILE A 287 1.32 -8.37 0.70
N VAL A 288 0.54 -9.15 1.44
CA VAL A 288 -0.41 -8.62 2.43
C VAL A 288 0.24 -8.61 3.81
N LEU A 289 0.29 -7.45 4.46
CA LEU A 289 0.88 -7.31 5.79
C LEU A 289 -0.16 -7.29 6.90
N SER A 290 -1.34 -6.71 6.65
CA SER A 290 -2.43 -6.63 7.62
C SER A 290 -3.79 -6.55 6.93
N GLY A 291 -4.86 -6.93 7.65
CA GLY A 291 -6.26 -6.95 7.22
C GLY A 291 -6.57 -8.03 6.18
N GLY A 292 -6.02 -7.92 4.98
CA GLY A 292 -6.35 -8.78 3.85
C GLY A 292 -6.37 -8.02 2.52
N ALA A 293 -6.34 -8.78 1.42
CA ALA A 293 -6.66 -8.28 0.09
C ALA A 293 -7.66 -9.22 -0.60
N LYS A 294 -8.60 -8.66 -1.33
CA LYS A 294 -9.52 -9.36 -2.22
C LYS A 294 -9.17 -9.00 -3.66
N LEU A 295 -8.64 -9.98 -4.37
CA LEU A 295 -8.16 -9.88 -5.74
C LEU A 295 -9.28 -10.27 -6.70
N ASN A 296 -9.37 -9.60 -7.85
CA ASN A 296 -10.47 -9.76 -8.80
C ASN A 296 -11.85 -9.59 -8.11
N PRO A 297 -12.09 -8.49 -7.37
CA PRO A 297 -13.23 -8.35 -6.46
C PRO A 297 -14.59 -8.40 -7.15
N HIS A 298 -14.64 -8.07 -8.46
CA HIS A 298 -15.83 -8.09 -9.30
C HIS A 298 -16.03 -9.41 -10.07
N SER A 299 -15.11 -10.37 -9.93
CA SER A 299 -15.25 -11.69 -10.53
C SER A 299 -16.26 -12.55 -9.77
N THR A 300 -16.75 -13.61 -10.40
CA THR A 300 -17.63 -14.61 -9.74
C THR A 300 -16.90 -15.44 -8.69
N ARG A 301 -15.56 -15.41 -8.68
CA ARG A 301 -14.69 -16.17 -7.76
C ARG A 301 -13.50 -15.29 -7.36
N PRO A 302 -13.71 -14.29 -6.50
CA PRO A 302 -12.63 -13.46 -6.00
C PRO A 302 -11.63 -14.30 -5.19
N ILE A 303 -10.37 -13.89 -5.19
CA ILE A 303 -9.30 -14.56 -4.44
C ILE A 303 -9.01 -13.73 -3.20
N TYR A 304 -9.04 -14.35 -2.02
CA TYR A 304 -8.74 -13.70 -0.76
C TYR A 304 -7.32 -14.06 -0.32
N ALA A 305 -6.49 -13.04 -0.10
CA ALA A 305 -5.13 -13.15 0.41
C ALA A 305 -5.07 -12.55 1.84
N PRO A 306 -4.81 -13.36 2.87
CA PRO A 306 -4.71 -12.86 4.25
C PRO A 306 -3.31 -12.34 4.58
N PRO A 307 -3.11 -11.71 5.75
CA PRO A 307 -1.79 -11.26 6.22
C PRO A 307 -0.72 -12.35 6.20
N GLY A 308 0.50 -12.00 5.80
CA GLY A 308 1.64 -12.92 5.65
C GLY A 308 1.66 -13.71 4.33
N PHE A 309 0.65 -13.52 3.47
CA PHE A 309 0.54 -14.20 2.18
C PHE A 309 0.88 -13.26 1.02
N THR A 310 1.31 -13.89 -0.08
CA THR A 310 1.61 -13.22 -1.34
C THR A 310 0.96 -13.94 -2.53
N SER A 311 0.65 -13.17 -3.57
CA SER A 311 0.16 -13.66 -4.85
C SER A 311 0.83 -12.90 -6.00
N LEU A 312 0.92 -13.56 -7.16
CA LEU A 312 1.58 -13.06 -8.36
C LEU A 312 0.56 -12.90 -9.50
N CYS A 313 0.69 -11.82 -10.25
CA CYS A 313 -0.14 -11.46 -11.39
C CYS A 313 0.75 -11.19 -12.60
N PRO A 314 0.78 -12.07 -13.62
CA PRO A 314 1.40 -11.76 -14.89
C PRO A 314 0.65 -10.60 -15.56
N LEU A 315 1.32 -9.48 -15.83
CA LEU A 315 0.67 -8.25 -16.30
C LEU A 315 -0.04 -8.43 -17.65
N ASN A 316 0.50 -9.28 -18.52
CA ASN A 316 -0.12 -9.63 -19.80
C ASN A 316 -1.43 -10.45 -19.68
N SER A 317 -1.75 -10.95 -18.48
CA SER A 317 -2.97 -11.72 -18.22
C SER A 317 -4.15 -10.85 -17.78
N ILE A 318 -3.92 -9.56 -17.57
CA ILE A 318 -4.93 -8.63 -17.08
C ILE A 318 -5.96 -8.36 -18.19
N LEU A 319 -7.22 -8.62 -17.87
CA LEU A 319 -8.35 -8.35 -18.76
C LEU A 319 -9.55 -7.87 -17.95
N ARG A 320 -9.98 -6.63 -18.22
CA ARG A 320 -11.16 -6.01 -17.60
C ARG A 320 -11.11 -6.08 -16.07
N GLY A 321 -10.04 -5.57 -15.47
CA GLY A 321 -9.87 -5.56 -14.02
C GLY A 321 -9.43 -6.89 -13.40
N ASN A 322 -9.45 -8.00 -14.14
CA ASN A 322 -9.12 -9.31 -13.61
C ASN A 322 -7.74 -9.77 -14.07
N CYS A 323 -6.92 -10.24 -13.14
CA CYS A 323 -5.65 -10.88 -13.43
C CYS A 323 -5.69 -12.40 -13.17
N SER A 324 -4.81 -13.15 -13.83
CA SER A 324 -4.57 -14.57 -13.52
C SER A 324 -3.68 -14.73 -12.28
N TRP A 325 -4.17 -14.27 -11.14
CA TRP A 325 -3.47 -14.36 -9.86
C TRP A 325 -3.14 -15.80 -9.49
N THR A 326 -1.92 -16.04 -9.00
CA THR A 326 -1.57 -17.33 -8.39
C THR A 326 -2.32 -17.54 -7.09
N THR A 327 -2.59 -18.80 -6.71
CA THR A 327 -3.10 -19.11 -5.38
C THR A 327 -2.22 -18.45 -4.30
N PRO A 328 -2.79 -17.71 -3.34
CA PRO A 328 -2.02 -17.09 -2.28
C PRO A 328 -1.20 -18.14 -1.52
N ARG A 329 0.07 -17.83 -1.30
CA ARG A 329 1.00 -18.65 -0.51
C ARG A 329 1.64 -17.82 0.60
N VAL A 330 2.14 -18.48 1.64
CA VAL A 330 2.99 -17.84 2.64
C VAL A 330 4.19 -17.18 1.95
N MET A 331 4.53 -15.96 2.39
CA MET A 331 5.73 -15.28 1.92
C MET A 331 7.00 -16.05 2.31
N PHE A 332 8.02 -16.02 1.46
CA PHE A 332 9.30 -16.66 1.72
C PHE A 332 10.16 -15.81 2.67
N LYS A 333 11.17 -16.42 3.29
CA LYS A 333 12.11 -15.69 4.17
C LYS A 333 12.82 -14.55 3.43
N THR A 334 13.16 -14.74 2.16
CA THR A 334 13.75 -13.69 1.31
C THR A 334 12.78 -12.53 1.08
N GLU A 335 11.48 -12.80 0.93
CA GLU A 335 10.44 -11.77 0.83
C GLU A 335 10.27 -11.04 2.16
N GLN A 336 10.29 -11.77 3.29
CA GLN A 336 10.23 -11.16 4.63
C GLN A 336 11.40 -10.21 4.88
N VAL A 337 12.63 -10.57 4.49
CA VAL A 337 13.83 -9.73 4.70
C VAL A 337 13.66 -8.36 4.03
N LEU A 338 13.10 -8.30 2.83
CA LEU A 338 12.83 -7.04 2.13
C LEU A 338 11.81 -6.16 2.87
N LEU A 339 10.91 -6.77 3.63
CA LEU A 339 9.86 -6.05 4.36
C LEU A 339 10.37 -5.48 5.69
N LEU A 340 11.57 -5.87 6.17
CA LEU A 340 12.11 -5.38 7.44
C LEU A 340 12.37 -3.86 7.45
N ILE A 341 12.49 -3.23 6.29
CA ILE A 341 12.56 -1.76 6.18
C ILE A 341 11.32 -1.09 6.78
N ILE A 342 10.15 -1.74 6.73
CA ILE A 342 8.89 -1.23 7.27
C ILE A 342 8.96 -1.05 8.79
N ASN A 343 9.66 -1.95 9.49
CA ASN A 343 9.90 -1.79 10.93
C ASN A 343 10.73 -0.53 11.23
N ARG A 344 11.73 -0.22 10.41
CA ARG A 344 12.52 1.01 10.55
C ARG A 344 11.69 2.24 10.21
N ILE A 345 10.85 2.17 9.17
CA ILE A 345 9.92 3.24 8.80
C ILE A 345 8.99 3.56 9.98
N PHE A 346 8.36 2.55 10.60
CA PHE A 346 7.49 2.80 11.76
C PHE A 346 8.24 3.33 12.99
N GLN A 347 9.54 3.08 13.14
CA GLN A 347 10.33 3.68 14.22
C GLN A 347 10.65 5.17 13.99
N ARG A 348 10.65 5.65 12.74
CA ARG A 348 11.14 6.99 12.38
C ARG A 348 10.09 7.91 11.76
N ALA A 349 9.10 7.36 11.07
CA ALA A 349 8.10 8.05 10.27
C ALA A 349 6.68 7.46 10.44
N ALA A 350 6.37 6.86 11.60
CA ALA A 350 5.02 6.34 11.87
C ALA A 350 3.92 7.40 11.75
N ASN A 351 4.24 8.69 11.92
CA ASN A 351 3.31 9.79 11.77
C ASN A 351 2.77 9.99 10.34
N LEU A 352 3.33 9.27 9.36
CA LEU A 352 2.85 9.27 7.97
C LEU A 352 1.83 8.17 7.68
N PHE A 353 1.59 7.28 8.64
CA PHE A 353 0.71 6.14 8.53
C PHE A 353 -0.45 6.27 9.52
N HIS A 354 -1.56 5.57 9.24
CA HIS A 354 -2.74 5.58 10.11
C HIS A 354 -2.49 4.84 11.42
N TYR A 355 -1.74 3.75 11.33
CA TYR A 355 -1.41 2.87 12.44
C TYR A 355 -0.15 2.06 12.12
N ILE A 356 0.47 1.53 13.17
CA ILE A 356 1.64 0.67 13.06
C ILE A 356 1.20 -0.74 12.68
N VAL A 357 1.93 -1.36 11.75
CA VAL A 357 1.75 -2.77 11.40
C VAL A 357 3.07 -3.49 11.60
N HIS A 358 3.04 -4.61 12.31
CA HIS A 358 4.19 -5.47 12.46
C HIS A 358 4.28 -6.45 11.30
N VAL A 359 5.45 -6.54 10.67
CA VAL A 359 5.72 -7.53 9.62
C VAL A 359 5.68 -8.94 10.23
N PRO A 360 4.83 -9.86 9.74
CA PRO A 360 4.80 -11.24 10.22
C PRO A 360 6.14 -11.94 10.02
N GLU A 361 6.52 -12.82 10.95
CA GLU A 361 7.76 -13.58 10.84
C GLU A 361 7.55 -14.94 10.20
N VAL A 362 8.38 -15.28 9.22
CA VAL A 362 8.45 -16.63 8.64
C VAL A 362 9.49 -17.42 9.42
N VAL A 363 9.02 -18.38 10.21
CA VAL A 363 9.86 -19.28 11.02
C VAL A 363 9.87 -20.66 10.37
N CYS A 364 11.04 -21.11 9.90
CA CYS A 364 11.17 -22.40 9.25
C CYS A 364 11.92 -23.37 10.16
N ALA A 365 11.23 -24.39 10.67
CA ALA A 365 11.86 -25.45 11.44
C ALA A 365 12.57 -26.42 10.50
N SER A 366 13.88 -26.62 10.70
CA SER A 366 14.66 -27.65 10.02
C SER A 366 14.53 -28.98 10.78
N GLY A 367 13.71 -29.91 10.28
CA GLY A 367 13.46 -31.23 10.89
C GLY A 367 13.52 -32.40 9.90
N ILE A 368 13.59 -33.63 10.43
CA ILE A 368 13.53 -34.86 9.65
C ILE A 368 12.07 -35.05 9.18
N GLY A 369 11.77 -34.56 7.98
CA GLY A 369 10.42 -34.50 7.41
C GLY A 369 10.24 -33.40 6.36
N GLY A 370 11.21 -32.48 6.26
CA GLY A 370 11.16 -31.33 5.34
C GLY A 370 11.24 -30.02 6.11
N VAL A 371 11.39 -28.91 5.38
CA VAL A 371 11.31 -27.56 5.96
C VAL A 371 9.83 -27.19 6.06
N VAL A 372 9.31 -27.08 7.28
CA VAL A 372 7.98 -26.54 7.55
C VAL A 372 8.16 -25.09 8.00
N CYS A 373 7.60 -24.16 7.23
CA CYS A 373 7.60 -22.74 7.58
C CYS A 373 6.24 -22.35 8.15
N GLU A 374 6.25 -21.68 9.29
CA GLU A 374 5.10 -21.14 9.99
C GLU A 374 5.16 -19.60 9.96
N LEU A 375 3.99 -18.96 10.05
CA LEU A 375 3.86 -17.52 10.18
C LEU A 375 3.60 -17.16 11.65
N GLU A 376 4.52 -16.43 12.25
CA GLU A 376 4.34 -15.87 13.58
C GLU A 376 3.92 -14.40 13.49
N PHE A 377 2.86 -14.05 14.20
CA PHE A 377 2.35 -12.69 14.28
C PHE A 377 2.63 -12.16 15.69
N PRO A 378 3.26 -10.97 15.84
CA PRO A 378 3.48 -10.38 17.16
C PRO A 378 2.18 -10.14 17.95
N GLU A 379 1.10 -9.80 17.25
CA GLU A 379 -0.24 -9.57 17.82
C GLU A 379 -1.30 -10.33 17.02
N PRO A 380 -1.41 -11.67 17.21
CA PRO A 380 -2.19 -12.53 16.32
C PRO A 380 -3.69 -12.24 16.37
N ASP A 381 -4.25 -11.86 17.52
CA ASP A 381 -5.69 -11.59 17.65
C ASP A 381 -6.13 -10.39 16.81
N LEU A 382 -5.31 -9.34 16.78
CA LEU A 382 -5.57 -8.16 15.96
C LEU A 382 -5.30 -8.48 14.49
N ALA A 383 -4.12 -9.04 14.19
CA ALA A 383 -3.65 -9.30 12.83
C ALA A 383 -4.53 -10.30 12.07
N LEU A 384 -5.10 -11.30 12.77
CA LEU A 384 -5.85 -12.40 12.14
C LEU A 384 -7.36 -12.32 12.35
N SER A 385 -7.88 -11.28 13.00
CA SER A 385 -9.32 -11.07 13.22
C SER A 385 -10.16 -11.24 11.94
N ARG A 386 -9.81 -10.50 10.88
CA ARG A 386 -10.48 -10.58 9.57
C ARG A 386 -10.26 -11.93 8.88
N ALA A 387 -9.07 -12.51 8.97
CA ALA A 387 -8.82 -13.84 8.41
C ALA A 387 -9.69 -14.91 9.08
N ARG A 388 -9.93 -14.81 10.39
CA ARG A 388 -10.81 -15.71 11.16
C ARG A 388 -12.25 -15.61 10.67
N GLU A 389 -12.76 -14.39 10.47
CA GLU A 389 -14.09 -14.15 9.88
C GLU A 389 -14.21 -14.75 8.47
N GLN A 390 -13.19 -14.54 7.62
CA GLN A 390 -13.17 -15.06 6.26
C GLN A 390 -13.10 -16.60 6.22
N CYS A 391 -12.40 -17.24 7.15
CA CYS A 391 -12.42 -18.69 7.31
C CYS A 391 -13.81 -19.19 7.74
N GLY A 392 -14.44 -18.53 8.73
CA GLY A 392 -15.79 -18.86 9.17
C GLY A 392 -16.86 -18.69 8.07
N ALA A 393 -16.66 -17.72 7.17
CA ALA A 393 -17.50 -17.48 6.01
C ALA A 393 -17.18 -18.37 4.78
N GLY A 394 -16.16 -19.23 4.86
CA GLY A 394 -15.71 -20.07 3.74
C GLY A 394 -15.11 -19.29 2.55
N GLN A 395 -14.63 -18.07 2.80
CA GLN A 395 -14.01 -17.21 1.79
C GLN A 395 -12.52 -17.54 1.58
N LEU A 396 -11.81 -17.93 2.63
CA LEU A 396 -10.45 -18.46 2.53
C LEU A 396 -10.45 -19.97 2.28
N SER A 397 -9.43 -20.47 1.58
CA SER A 397 -9.32 -21.90 1.34
C SER A 397 -9.04 -22.67 2.64
N PRO A 398 -9.49 -23.94 2.76
CA PRO A 398 -9.22 -24.73 3.96
C PRO A 398 -7.74 -24.88 4.30
N ASP A 399 -6.85 -24.89 3.28
CA ASP A 399 -5.41 -24.98 3.49
C ASP A 399 -4.84 -23.68 4.06
N ILE A 400 -5.32 -22.52 3.60
CA ILE A 400 -4.93 -21.22 4.18
C ILE A 400 -5.40 -21.12 5.63
N CYS A 401 -6.65 -21.50 5.91
CA CYS A 401 -7.19 -21.49 7.28
C CYS A 401 -6.39 -22.42 8.22
N ARG A 402 -5.96 -23.60 7.74
CA ARG A 402 -5.13 -24.52 8.52
C ARG A 402 -3.75 -23.96 8.84
N VAL A 403 -3.15 -23.21 7.91
CA VAL A 403 -1.86 -22.53 8.12
C VAL A 403 -1.98 -21.40 9.14
N LEU A 404 -3.06 -20.61 9.09
CA LEU A 404 -3.26 -19.49 10.01
C LEU A 404 -3.75 -19.89 11.40
N PHE A 405 -4.53 -20.97 11.49
CA PHE A 405 -5.18 -21.42 12.73
C PHE A 405 -4.93 -22.92 12.97
N PRO A 406 -3.66 -23.35 13.16
CA PRO A 406 -3.30 -24.76 13.29
C PRO A 406 -3.97 -25.43 14.50
N SER A 407 -4.21 -24.68 15.58
CA SER A 407 -4.85 -25.18 16.82
C SER A 407 -6.38 -25.30 16.74
N GLU A 408 -7.04 -24.72 15.74
CA GLU A 408 -8.51 -24.73 15.60
C GLU A 408 -8.99 -25.85 14.66
N THR A 409 -8.07 -26.58 14.03
CA THR A 409 -8.37 -27.62 13.01
C THR A 409 -8.13 -29.05 13.49
N SER A 410 -7.86 -29.24 14.78
CA SER A 410 -7.61 -30.55 15.43
C SER A 410 -8.86 -31.23 15.96
#